data_AF-A0A828RYY2-F1
#
_entry.id   AF-A0A828RYY2-F1
#
_cell.length_a   1.000
_cell.length_b   1.000
_cell.length_c   1.000
_cell.angle_alpha   90.00
_cell.angle_beta   90.00
_cell.angle_gamma   90.00
#
_symmetry.space_group_name_H-M   'P 1'
#
loop_
_entity.id
_entity.type
_entity.pdbx_description
1 polymer ?
#
loop_
_entity_poly.entity_id
_entity_poly.type
_entity_poly.pdbx_seq_one_letter_code
_entity_poly.pdbx_strand_id
1 'polypeptide(L)'
;MRKAIGKLLFCLVFIFLMTVAILDYESTQSAALMQQTSPQIIQRESAEELMDNTKEILIIDVRDADEYEKGHIRNAINIPYNQLEQHLDELMAYQDTPIIIYCQSGNRSKIAGEKLEELGFTKVYVIEDKMD
;
A
#
# COMPACT_ATOMS: atom_id res chain seq x y z
N MET A 1 18.69 18.36 54.53
CA MET A 1 19.49 18.48 53.29
C MET A 1 19.51 17.21 52.44
N ARG A 2 19.71 16.00 53.00
CA ARG A 2 19.77 14.72 52.25
C ARG A 2 18.48 14.34 51.47
N LYS A 3 17.29 14.69 51.97
CA LYS A 3 16.00 14.38 51.29
C LYS A 3 15.76 15.18 50.01
N ALA A 4 16.32 16.39 49.89
CA ALA A 4 16.15 17.24 48.71
C ALA A 4 17.01 16.75 47.53
N ILE A 5 18.23 16.28 47.83
CA ILE A 5 19.17 15.73 46.84
C ILE A 5 18.62 14.43 46.23
N GLY A 6 17.99 13.57 47.03
CA GLY A 6 17.35 12.35 46.52
C GLY A 6 16.16 12.60 45.59
N LYS A 7 15.33 13.62 45.88
CA LYS A 7 14.21 14.01 45.00
C LYS A 7 14.72 14.61 43.68
N LEU A 8 15.77 15.42 43.73
CA LEU A 8 16.37 16.02 42.54
C LEU A 8 17.03 14.95 41.66
N LEU A 9 17.77 14.01 42.27
CA LEU A 9 18.39 12.90 41.54
C LEU A 9 17.33 12.00 40.90
N PHE A 10 16.22 11.72 41.58
CA PHE A 10 15.10 10.96 41.04
C PHE A 10 14.44 11.67 39.84
N CYS A 11 14.20 12.99 39.92
CA CYS A 11 13.67 13.76 38.80
C CYS A 11 14.61 13.74 37.60
N LEU A 12 15.92 13.90 37.80
CA LEU A 12 16.90 13.89 36.70
C LEU A 12 16.96 12.52 36.01
N VAL A 13 16.91 11.42 36.77
CA VAL A 13 16.84 10.06 36.21
C VAL A 13 15.54 9.85 35.46
N PHE A 14 14.41 10.33 35.97
CA PHE A 14 13.11 10.19 35.32
C PHE A 14 13.01 11.00 34.02
N ILE A 15 13.54 12.22 34.00
CA ILE A 15 13.64 13.06 32.79
C ILE A 15 14.55 12.39 31.77
N PHE A 16 15.69 11.85 32.20
CA PHE A 16 16.59 11.12 31.30
C PHE A 16 15.90 9.89 30.67
N LEU A 17 15.17 9.10 31.46
CA LEU A 17 14.40 7.95 30.97
C LEU A 17 13.30 8.37 29.98
N MET A 18 12.60 9.48 30.26
CA MET A 18 11.58 10.02 29.35
C MET A 18 12.21 10.48 28.03
N THR A 19 13.37 11.16 28.06
CA THR A 19 14.05 11.60 26.83
C THR A 19 14.55 10.44 25.98
N VAL A 20 15.06 9.37 26.60
CA VAL A 20 15.46 8.15 25.89
C VAL A 20 14.24 7.49 25.24
N ALA A 21 13.13 7.36 25.97
CA ALA A 21 11.89 6.80 25.42
C ALA A 21 11.33 7.61 24.24
N ILE A 22 11.45 8.94 24.26
CA ILE A 22 11.02 9.79 23.15
C ILE A 22 11.91 9.60 21.91
N LEU A 23 13.24 9.52 22.09
CA LEU A 23 14.18 9.27 20.99
C LEU A 23 13.97 7.88 20.36
N ASP A 24 13.72 6.87 21.18
CA ASP A 24 13.44 5.51 20.69
C ASP A 24 12.12 5.49 19.90
N TYR A 25 11.08 6.19 20.37
CA TYR A 25 9.78 6.29 19.69
C TYR A 25 9.88 6.89 18.28
N GLU A 26 10.62 7.99 18.11
CA GLU A 26 10.82 8.63 16.80
C GLU A 26 11.57 7.73 15.81
N SER A 27 12.59 7.00 16.30
CA SER A 27 13.34 6.06 15.46
C SER A 27 12.49 4.88 14.98
N THR A 28 11.59 4.38 15.86
CA THR A 28 10.70 3.26 15.55
C THR A 28 9.63 3.65 14.53
N GLN A 29 9.10 4.88 14.63
CA GLN A 29 8.13 5.42 13.67
C GLN A 29 8.76 5.63 12.28
N SER A 30 10.01 6.10 12.25
CA SER A 30 10.77 6.28 11.01
C SER A 30 10.96 4.95 10.28
N ALA A 31 11.30 3.88 10.99
CA ALA A 31 11.46 2.54 10.42
C ALA A 31 10.14 1.93 9.92
N ALA A 32 9.02 2.21 10.57
CA ALA A 32 7.69 1.80 10.11
C ALA A 32 7.25 2.52 8.83
N LEU A 33 7.66 3.79 8.64
CA LEU A 33 7.48 4.51 7.37
C LEU A 33 8.44 4.05 6.27
N MET A 34 9.57 3.43 6.60
CA MET A 34 10.51 2.86 5.63
C MET A 34 10.14 1.45 5.16
N GLN A 35 8.98 0.92 5.55
CA GLN A 35 8.46 -0.29 4.93
C GLN A 35 8.06 0.07 3.50
N GLN A 36 9.04 -0.04 2.61
CA GLN A 36 8.92 -0.03 1.17
C GLN A 36 7.82 -1.05 0.83
N THR A 37 6.60 -0.56 0.70
CA THR A 37 5.47 -1.37 0.30
C THR A 37 5.81 -1.83 -1.10
N SER A 38 5.93 -3.14 -1.25
CA SER A 38 5.94 -3.81 -2.54
C SER A 38 4.53 -4.35 -2.70
N PRO A 39 3.95 -4.29 -3.92
CA PRO A 39 2.55 -4.56 -4.07
C PRO A 39 2.28 -5.99 -3.64
N GLN A 40 1.19 -6.20 -2.89
CA GLN A 40 0.88 -7.53 -2.39
C GLN A 40 0.50 -8.42 -3.55
N ILE A 41 1.39 -9.36 -3.89
CA ILE A 41 1.11 -10.34 -4.93
C ILE A 41 0.12 -11.36 -4.37
N ILE A 42 -1.01 -11.52 -5.06
CA ILE A 42 -2.09 -12.44 -4.68
C ILE A 42 -2.45 -13.36 -5.85
N GLN A 43 -2.94 -14.55 -5.53
CA GLN A 43 -3.53 -15.47 -6.49
C GLN A 43 -4.96 -15.07 -6.80
N ARG A 44 -5.50 -15.56 -7.93
CA ARG A 44 -6.87 -15.29 -8.39
C ARG A 44 -7.90 -15.66 -7.33
N GLU A 45 -7.77 -16.80 -6.67
CA GLU A 45 -8.71 -17.25 -5.65
C GLU A 45 -8.74 -16.29 -4.45
N SER A 46 -7.58 -15.77 -4.04
CA SER A 46 -7.49 -14.75 -2.99
C SER A 46 -8.04 -13.40 -3.43
N ALA A 47 -7.91 -13.05 -4.72
CA ALA A 47 -8.49 -11.86 -5.29
C ALA A 47 -10.03 -11.95 -5.30
N GLU A 48 -10.59 -13.10 -5.66
CA GLU A 48 -12.02 -13.38 -5.60
C GLU A 48 -12.55 -13.27 -4.17
N GLU A 49 -11.86 -13.87 -3.20
CA GLU A 49 -12.22 -13.75 -1.78
C GLU A 49 -12.19 -12.28 -1.31
N LEU A 50 -11.19 -11.51 -1.76
CA LEU A 50 -11.10 -10.09 -1.44
C LEU A 50 -12.26 -9.28 -2.06
N MET A 51 -12.63 -9.59 -3.30
CA MET A 51 -13.78 -8.97 -3.99
C MET A 51 -15.10 -9.29 -3.29
N ASP A 52 -15.29 -10.51 -2.79
CA ASP A 52 -16.52 -10.94 -2.12
C ASP A 52 -16.67 -10.35 -0.71
N ASN A 53 -15.55 -10.17 0.00
CA ASN A 53 -15.55 -9.68 1.38
C ASN A 53 -15.43 -8.15 1.51
N THR A 54 -15.11 -7.45 0.42
CA THR A 54 -14.89 -5.99 0.43
C THR A 54 -16.02 -5.28 -0.29
N LYS A 55 -16.72 -4.37 0.40
CA LYS A 55 -17.84 -3.62 -0.17
C LYS A 55 -17.45 -2.70 -1.32
N GLU A 56 -16.23 -2.16 -1.28
CA GLU A 56 -15.73 -1.18 -2.23
C GLU A 56 -14.28 -1.50 -2.55
N ILE A 57 -14.05 -1.93 -3.79
CA ILE A 57 -12.76 -2.32 -4.32
C ILE A 57 -12.65 -1.82 -5.76
N LEU A 58 -11.51 -1.23 -6.10
CA LEU A 58 -11.22 -0.80 -7.46
C LEU A 58 -10.43 -1.91 -8.16
N ILE A 59 -10.91 -2.34 -9.32
CA ILE A 59 -10.24 -3.37 -10.12
C ILE A 59 -9.74 -2.70 -11.40
N ILE A 60 -8.42 -2.73 -11.64
CA ILE A 60 -7.78 -2.08 -12.77
C ILE A 60 -7.13 -3.14 -13.66
N ASP A 61 -7.59 -3.20 -14.91
CA ASP A 61 -6.93 -3.97 -15.96
C ASP A 61 -5.96 -3.07 -16.73
N VAL A 62 -4.66 -3.36 -16.62
CA VAL A 62 -3.61 -2.58 -17.31
C VAL A 62 -3.20 -3.13 -18.68
N ARG A 63 -3.99 -4.06 -19.22
CA ARG A 63 -3.84 -4.54 -20.59
C ARG A 63 -4.33 -3.51 -21.61
N ASP A 64 -4.04 -3.76 -22.89
CA ASP A 64 -4.56 -2.92 -23.96
C ASP A 64 -6.08 -3.12 -24.11
N ALA A 65 -6.78 -2.12 -24.66
CA ALA A 65 -8.24 -2.13 -24.80
C ALA A 65 -8.74 -3.37 -25.57
N ASP A 66 -8.04 -3.79 -26.62
CA ASP A 66 -8.38 -4.98 -27.41
C ASP A 66 -8.31 -6.29 -26.60
N GLU A 67 -7.44 -6.37 -25.58
CA GLU A 67 -7.36 -7.52 -24.67
C GLU A 67 -8.53 -7.48 -23.68
N TYR A 68 -8.83 -6.30 -23.14
CA TYR A 68 -9.94 -6.07 -22.22
C TYR A 68 -11.31 -6.37 -22.86
N GLU A 69 -11.53 -5.94 -24.10
CA GLU A 69 -12.79 -6.17 -24.82
C GLU A 69 -13.06 -7.66 -25.11
N LYS A 70 -12.03 -8.49 -25.23
CA LYS A 70 -12.17 -9.94 -25.42
C LYS A 70 -12.63 -10.65 -24.15
N GLY A 71 -12.44 -10.04 -22.99
CA GLY A 71 -12.81 -10.58 -21.70
C GLY A 71 -11.98 -9.98 -20.57
N HIS A 72 -12.64 -9.65 -19.47
CA HIS A 72 -12.05 -9.02 -18.30
C HIS A 72 -12.79 -9.42 -17.03
N ILE A 73 -12.15 -9.21 -15.87
CA ILE A 73 -12.77 -9.37 -14.56
C ILE A 73 -13.96 -8.41 -14.44
N ARG A 74 -15.09 -8.88 -13.92
CA ARG A 74 -16.30 -8.07 -13.75
C ARG A 74 -16.00 -6.82 -12.91
N ASN A 75 -16.55 -5.67 -13.33
CA ASN A 75 -16.35 -4.35 -12.70
C ASN A 75 -14.90 -3.82 -12.77
N ALA A 76 -14.01 -4.47 -13.53
CA ALA A 76 -12.73 -3.88 -13.85
C ALA A 76 -12.93 -2.62 -14.70
N ILE A 77 -12.08 -1.63 -14.48
CA ILE A 77 -11.86 -0.53 -15.43
C ILE A 77 -10.59 -0.81 -16.21
N ASN A 78 -10.60 -0.48 -17.50
CA ASN A 78 -9.39 -0.58 -18.31
C ASN A 78 -8.61 0.74 -18.22
N ILE A 79 -7.40 0.67 -17.69
CA ILE A 79 -6.41 1.75 -17.77
C ILE A 79 -5.13 1.12 -18.30
N PRO A 80 -4.94 1.08 -19.64
CA PRO A 80 -3.74 0.52 -20.24
C PRO A 80 -2.49 1.09 -19.59
N TYR A 81 -1.46 0.26 -19.38
CA TYR A 81 -0.25 0.66 -18.66
C TYR A 81 0.38 1.97 -19.20
N ASN A 82 0.38 2.18 -20.51
CA ASN A 82 0.90 3.38 -21.16
C ASN A 82 0.06 4.65 -20.93
N GLN A 83 -1.16 4.52 -20.41
CA GLN A 83 -2.07 5.62 -20.08
C GLN A 83 -2.18 5.83 -18.56
N LEU A 84 -1.60 4.95 -17.74
CA LEU A 84 -1.71 5.01 -16.28
C LEU A 84 -1.31 6.40 -15.73
N GLU A 85 -0.22 6.99 -16.23
CA GLU A 85 0.25 8.31 -15.81
C GLU A 85 -0.80 9.42 -16.02
N GLN A 86 -1.60 9.32 -17.07
CA GLN A 86 -2.63 10.32 -17.41
C GLN A 86 -3.85 10.22 -16.49
N HIS A 87 -4.08 9.06 -15.88
CA HIS A 87 -5.19 8.79 -14.96
C HIS A 87 -4.80 8.89 -13.49
N LEU A 88 -3.54 9.18 -13.16
CA LEU A 88 -3.08 9.22 -11.76
C LEU A 88 -3.89 10.21 -10.92
N ASP A 89 -4.17 11.41 -11.45
CA ASP A 89 -4.95 12.43 -10.75
C ASP A 89 -6.36 11.95 -10.38
N GLU A 90 -6.99 11.16 -11.26
CA GLU A 90 -8.29 10.54 -11.00
C GLU A 90 -8.18 9.41 -9.98
N LEU A 91 -7.11 8.62 -10.07
CA LEU A 91 -6.84 7.51 -9.15
C LEU A 91 -6.52 8.00 -7.73
N MET A 92 -5.98 9.21 -7.55
CA MET A 92 -5.69 9.77 -6.22
C MET A 92 -6.95 9.88 -5.33
N ALA A 93 -8.14 10.00 -5.92
CA ALA A 93 -9.41 9.95 -5.18
C ALA A 93 -9.66 8.59 -4.49
N TYR A 94 -8.96 7.53 -4.92
CA TYR A 94 -9.06 6.16 -4.44
C TYR A 94 -7.87 5.72 -3.60
N GLN A 95 -7.00 6.63 -3.15
CA GLN A 95 -5.75 6.32 -2.45
C GLN A 95 -5.94 5.39 -1.22
N ASP A 96 -7.08 5.51 -0.52
CA ASP A 96 -7.43 4.69 0.64
C ASP A 96 -8.28 3.45 0.32
N THR A 97 -8.71 3.32 -0.93
CA THR A 97 -9.54 2.21 -1.44
C THR A 97 -8.64 1.02 -1.79
N PRO A 98 -9.01 -0.22 -1.46
CA PRO A 98 -8.33 -1.40 -1.97
C PRO A 98 -8.31 -1.41 -3.50
N ILE A 99 -7.13 -1.58 -4.10
CA ILE A 99 -6.95 -1.66 -5.54
C ILE A 99 -6.41 -3.04 -5.91
N ILE A 100 -7.14 -3.76 -6.76
CA ILE A 100 -6.64 -4.94 -7.45
C ILE A 100 -6.17 -4.51 -8.83
N ILE A 101 -4.93 -4.80 -9.16
CA ILE A 101 -4.34 -4.50 -10.46
C ILE A 101 -3.86 -5.79 -11.13
N TYR A 102 -4.22 -5.98 -12.40
CA TYR A 102 -3.86 -7.20 -13.11
C TYR A 102 -3.54 -6.94 -14.58
N CYS A 103 -2.82 -7.88 -15.16
CA CYS A 103 -2.57 -7.93 -16.58
C CYS A 103 -2.60 -9.38 -17.07
N GLN A 104 -2.04 -9.63 -18.25
CA GLN A 104 -2.01 -10.97 -18.83
C GLN A 104 -1.10 -11.96 -18.09
N SER A 105 0.02 -11.50 -17.52
CA SER A 105 1.09 -12.36 -16.99
C SER A 105 1.83 -11.77 -15.79
N GLY A 106 1.21 -10.86 -15.03
CA GLY A 106 1.81 -10.19 -13.87
C GLY A 106 2.82 -9.04 -14.15
N ASN A 107 3.53 -9.04 -15.27
CA ASN A 107 4.63 -8.08 -15.51
C ASN A 107 4.19 -6.61 -15.53
N ARG A 108 3.16 -6.26 -16.31
CA ARG A 108 2.67 -4.88 -16.43
C ARG A 108 2.02 -4.43 -15.11
N SER A 109 1.22 -5.29 -14.50
CA SER A 109 0.52 -4.99 -13.25
C SER A 109 1.46 -4.82 -12.07
N LYS A 110 2.58 -5.55 -12.02
CA LYS A 110 3.60 -5.35 -10.99
C LYS A 110 4.21 -3.95 -11.03
N ILE A 111 4.68 -3.51 -12.20
CA ILE A 111 5.27 -2.17 -12.37
C ILE A 111 4.24 -1.08 -12.08
N ALA A 112 3.00 -1.26 -12.55
CA ALA A 112 1.92 -0.34 -12.24
C ALA A 112 1.59 -0.29 -10.74
N GLY A 113 1.59 -1.44 -10.06
CA GLY A 113 1.34 -1.54 -8.62
C GLY A 113 2.43 -0.86 -7.80
N GLU A 114 3.70 -1.11 -8.12
CA GLU A 114 4.85 -0.42 -7.52
C GLU A 114 4.72 1.10 -7.68
N LYS A 115 4.29 1.55 -8.86
CA LYS A 115 4.08 2.98 -9.12
C LYS A 115 2.97 3.59 -8.25
N LEU A 116 1.87 2.88 -8.05
CA LEU A 116 0.80 3.34 -7.17
C LEU A 116 1.25 3.40 -5.71
N GLU A 117 2.01 2.41 -5.25
CA GLU A 117 2.54 2.44 -3.89
C GLU A 117 3.54 3.58 -3.66
N GLU A 118 4.41 3.89 -4.63
CA GLU A 118 5.28 5.09 -4.60
C GLU A 118 4.49 6.39 -4.42
N LEU A 119 3.26 6.43 -4.94
CA LEU A 119 2.35 7.58 -4.86
C LEU A 119 1.48 7.56 -3.59
N GLY A 120 1.75 6.63 -2.66
CA GLY A 120 1.11 6.57 -1.35
C GLY A 120 -0.17 5.74 -1.29
N PHE A 121 -0.48 4.95 -2.32
CA PHE A 121 -1.57 3.98 -2.26
C PHE A 121 -1.17 2.84 -1.33
N THR A 122 -1.96 2.60 -0.27
CA THR A 122 -1.55 1.69 0.82
C THR A 122 -2.09 0.27 0.70
N LYS A 123 -3.05 0.04 -0.22
CA LYS A 123 -3.78 -1.23 -0.36
C LYS A 123 -3.79 -1.69 -1.81
N VAL A 124 -2.59 -1.95 -2.35
CA VAL A 124 -2.41 -2.39 -3.74
C VAL A 124 -2.14 -3.89 -3.79
N TYR A 125 -2.96 -4.61 -4.55
CA TYR A 125 -2.89 -6.05 -4.73
C TYR A 125 -2.68 -6.38 -6.21
N VAL A 126 -1.65 -7.16 -6.53
CA VAL A 126 -1.33 -7.56 -7.91
C VAL A 126 -1.68 -9.02 -8.12
N ILE A 127 -2.45 -9.30 -9.17
CA ILE A 127 -2.67 -10.69 -9.63
C ILE A 127 -1.53 -11.07 -10.57
N GLU A 128 -0.76 -12.10 -10.21
CA GLU A 128 0.37 -12.61 -11.01
C GLU A 128 -0.02 -13.76 -11.96
N ASP A 129 -1.19 -14.36 -11.75
CA ASP A 129 -1.65 -15.51 -12.53
C ASP A 129 -1.84 -15.17 -14.01
N LYS A 130 -1.49 -16.14 -14.86
CA LYS A 130 -1.74 -16.04 -16.29
C LYS A 130 -3.26 -16.07 -16.53
N MET A 131 -3.77 -15.06 -17.23
CA MET A 131 -5.17 -15.06 -17.69
C MET A 131 -5.25 -15.86 -18.98
N ASP A 132 -5.62 -17.14 -18.88
CA ASP A 132 -5.76 -18.04 -20.02
C ASP A 132 -7.01 -17.75 -20.86
#